data_AF-A0A5K1GI07-F1
#
_entry.id   AF-A0A5K1GI07-F1
#
_cell.length_a   1.000
_cell.length_b   1.000
_cell.length_c   1.000
_cell.angle_alpha   90.00
_cell.angle_beta   90.00
_cell.angle_gamma   90.00
#
_symmetry.space_group_name_H-M   'P 1'
#
loop_
_entity.id
_entity.type
_entity.pdbx_description
1 polymer ?
#
loop_
_entity_poly.entity_id
_entity_poly.type
_entity_poly.pdbx_seq_one_letter_code
_entity_poly.pdbx_strand_id
1 'polypeptide(L)' 'ARRGRIYLPQDELAQAGLSDEDIFEGKVTDKWRIFMKQQIQRARKFFAEAEQGVSELSPASRWP' A
#
# COMPACT_ATOMS: atom_id res chain seq x y z
N ALA A 1 -3.44 5.04 12.91
CA ALA A 1 -2.99 6.40 12.56
C ALA A 1 -2.72 7.30 13.80
N ARG A 2 -1.91 6.84 14.78
CA ARG A 2 -1.72 7.52 16.09
C ARG A 2 -1.13 8.94 16.05
N ARG A 3 -0.63 9.38 14.89
CA ARG A 3 -0.12 10.75 14.65
C ARG A 3 -1.10 11.62 13.84
N GLY A 4 -2.38 11.23 13.75
CA GLY A 4 -3.41 12.00 13.06
C GLY A 4 -3.28 12.03 11.53
N ARG A 5 -2.57 11.06 10.94
CA ARG A 5 -2.31 11.01 9.49
C ARG A 5 -2.68 9.66 8.88
N ILE A 6 -3.37 9.72 7.75
CA ILE A 6 -3.78 8.57 6.92
C ILE A 6 -3.22 8.81 5.51
N TYR A 7 -2.42 7.88 5.00
CA TYR A 7 -1.79 7.94 3.68
C TYR A 7 -2.42 6.96 2.67
N LEU A 8 -3.58 6.42 3.02
CA LEU A 8 -4.31 5.49 2.20
C LEU A 8 -5.18 6.27 1.19
N PRO A 9 -5.39 5.74 -0.03
CA PRO A 9 -6.25 6.40 -1.01
C PRO A 9 -7.69 6.52 -0.48
N GLN A 10 -8.19 7.75 -0.40
CA GLN A 10 -9.46 8.07 0.26
C GLN A 10 -10.68 7.60 -0.55
N ASP A 11 -10.60 7.70 -1.87
CA ASP A 11 -11.60 7.17 -2.80
C ASP A 11 -11.73 5.65 -2.69
N GLU A 12 -10.61 4.94 -2.53
CA GLU A 12 -10.60 3.48 -2.38
C GLU A 12 -11.07 3.02 -1.00
N LEU A 13 -10.75 3.78 0.06
CA LEU A 13 -11.33 3.55 1.39
C LEU A 13 -12.87 3.68 1.31
N ALA A 14 -13.38 4.73 0.68
CA ALA A 14 -14.81 4.93 0.48
C ALA A 14 -15.45 3.79 -0.32
N GLN A 15 -14.81 3.33 -1.41
CA GLN A 15 -15.27 2.18 -2.20
C GLN A 15 -15.29 0.87 -1.39
N ALA A 16 -14.33 0.69 -0.48
CA ALA A 16 -14.28 -0.44 0.45
C ALA A 16 -15.26 -0.29 1.64
N GLY A 17 -15.97 0.84 1.73
CA GLY A 17 -16.88 1.16 2.82
C GLY A 17 -16.15 1.28 4.17
N LEU A 18 -14.97 1.92 4.15
CA LEU A 18 -14.14 2.29 5.29
C LEU A 18 -14.07 3.82 5.40
N SER A 19 -14.11 4.35 6.62
CA SER A 19 -13.88 5.77 6.90
C SER A 19 -12.53 5.99 7.61
N ASP A 20 -12.14 7.25 7.76
CA ASP A 20 -10.96 7.61 8.52
C ASP A 20 -11.06 7.15 9.99
N GLU A 21 -12.26 7.21 10.59
CA GLU A 21 -12.54 6.71 11.94
C GLU A 21 -12.23 5.21 12.06
N ASP A 22 -12.64 4.39 11.07
CA ASP A 22 -12.30 2.96 11.06
C ASP A 22 -10.77 2.74 11.11
N ILE A 23 -10.01 3.59 10.42
CA ILE A 23 -8.54 3.55 10.41
C ILE A 23 -7.94 4.03 11.74
N PHE A 24 -8.56 5.01 12.38
CA PHE A 24 -8.15 5.48 13.71
C PHE A 24 -8.45 4.46 14.81
N GLU A 25 -9.58 3.75 14.72
CA GLU A 25 -9.93 2.66 15.65
C GLU A 25 -8.94 1.48 15.60
N GLY A 26 -8.29 1.26 14.45
CA GLY A 26 -7.22 0.27 14.32
C GLY A 26 -7.71 -1.19 14.40
N LYS A 27 -8.99 -1.44 14.11
CA LYS A 27 -9.57 -2.79 14.10
C LYS A 27 -9.33 -3.49 12.77
N VAL A 28 -8.85 -4.73 12.82
CA VAL A 28 -8.62 -5.57 11.63
C VAL A 28 -9.91 -6.31 11.26
N THR A 29 -10.77 -5.65 10.50
CA THR A 29 -12.02 -6.22 9.97
C THR A 29 -11.81 -6.93 8.62
N ASP A 30 -12.82 -7.63 8.12
CA ASP A 30 -12.73 -8.28 6.81
C ASP A 30 -12.70 -7.28 5.65
N LYS A 31 -13.45 -6.17 5.75
CA LYS A 31 -13.35 -5.04 4.81
C LYS A 31 -11.92 -4.51 4.76
N TRP A 32 -11.31 -4.30 5.93
CA TRP A 32 -9.92 -3.87 6.03
C TRP A 32 -8.95 -4.88 5.39
N ARG A 33 -9.13 -6.18 5.62
CA ARG A 33 -8.30 -7.22 4.99
C ARG A 33 -8.42 -7.21 3.46
N ILE A 34 -9.64 -7.06 2.94
CA ILE A 34 -9.88 -6.98 1.49
C ILE A 34 -9.20 -5.74 0.90
N PHE A 35 -9.41 -4.58 1.51
CA PHE A 35 -8.77 -3.32 1.11
C PHE A 35 -7.24 -3.44 1.09
N MET A 36 -6.63 -3.94 2.19
CA MET A 36 -5.17 -4.06 2.28
C MET A 36 -4.58 -5.06 1.29
N LYS A 37 -5.31 -6.13 0.91
CA LYS A 37 -4.87 -7.06 -0.14
C LYS A 37 -4.68 -6.33 -1.48
N GLN A 38 -5.58 -5.41 -1.83
CA GLN A 38 -5.47 -4.62 -3.06
C GLN A 38 -4.25 -3.68 -3.01
N GLN A 39 -4.00 -3.03 -1.87
CA GLN A 39 -2.83 -2.16 -1.69
C GLN A 39 -1.51 -2.94 -1.77
N ILE A 40 -1.45 -4.12 -1.16
CA ILE A 40 -0.28 -5.02 -1.23
C ILE A 40 -0.04 -5.47 -2.67
N GLN A 41 -1.10 -5.83 -3.40
CA GLN A 41 -1.00 -6.21 -4.81
C GLN A 41 -0.46 -5.06 -5.67
N ARG A 42 -0.94 -3.83 -5.45
CA ARG A 42 -0.43 -2.63 -6.13
C ARG A 42 1.06 -2.40 -5.86
N ALA A 43 1.48 -2.48 -4.59
CA ALA A 43 2.89 -2.35 -4.24
C ALA A 43 3.74 -3.41 -4.94
N ARG A 44 3.32 -4.69 -4.90
CA ARG A 44 4.03 -5.78 -5.58
C ARG A 44 4.16 -5.56 -7.09
N LYS A 45 3.10 -5.05 -7.74
CA LYS A 45 3.14 -4.69 -9.16
C LYS A 45 4.25 -3.66 -9.44
N PHE A 46 4.30 -2.57 -8.67
CA PHE A 46 5.33 -1.54 -8.88
C PHE A 46 6.74 -2.06 -8.59
N PHE A 47 6.92 -2.93 -7.60
CA PHE A 47 8.22 -3.59 -7.38
C PHE A 47 8.64 -4.42 -8.59
N ALA A 48 7.74 -5.25 -9.13
CA ALA A 48 8.03 -6.07 -10.31
C ALA A 48 8.31 -5.23 -11.57
N GLU A 49 7.61 -4.11 -11.76
CA GLU A 49 7.90 -3.17 -12.85
C GLU A 49 9.27 -2.49 -12.67
N ALA A 50 9.62 -2.10 -11.44
CA ALA A 50 10.89 -1.45 -11.14
C ALA A 50 12.10 -2.38 -11.28
N GLU A 51 11.95 -3.70 -11.14
CA GLU A 51 13.04 -4.68 -11.32
C GLU A 51 13.71 -4.54 -12.69
N GLN A 52 12.97 -4.19 -13.74
CA GLN A 52 13.52 -3.98 -15.08
C GLN A 52 14.57 -2.85 -15.08
N GLY A 53 14.31 -1.77 -14.34
CA GLY A 53 15.19 -0.61 -14.20
C GLY A 53 16.43 -0.85 -13.33
N VAL A 54 16.50 -1.94 -12.56
CA VAL A 54 17.69 -2.29 -11.77
C VAL A 54 18.91 -2.49 -12.68
N SER A 55 18.67 -3.01 -13.89
CA SER A 55 19.72 -3.23 -14.89
C SER A 55 20.36 -1.92 -15.39
N GLU A 56 19.67 -0.78 -15.25
CA GLU A 56 20.13 0.55 -15.65
C GLU A 56 20.99 1.23 -14.56
N LEU A 57 20.95 0.73 -13.32
CA LEU A 57 21.74 1.27 -12.22
C LEU A 57 23.22 0.92 -12.35
N SER A 58 24.09 1.68 -11.67
CA SER A 58 25.52 1.32 -11.54
C SER A 58 25.65 -0.08 -10.93
N PRO A 59 26.63 -0.92 -11.36
CA PRO A 59 26.77 -2.29 -10.84
C PRO A 59 26.87 -2.37 -9.31
N ALA A 60 27.53 -1.41 -8.66
CA ALA A 60 27.67 -1.35 -7.21
C ALA A 60 26.37 -1.00 -6.46
N SER A 61 25.35 -0.50 -7.18
CA SER A 61 24.04 -0.15 -6.63
C SER A 61 22.97 -1.20 -6.88
N ARG A 62 23.30 -2.28 -7.61
CA ARG A 62 22.38 -3.40 -7.85
C ARG A 62 22.43 -4.32 -6.63
N TRP A 63 21.27 -4.64 -6.07
CA TRP A 63 21.18 -5.73 -5.09
C TRP A 63 21.53 -7.05 -5.80
N PRO A 64 22.32 -7.96 -5.18
CA PRO A 64 22.77 -9.19 -5.83
C PRO A 64 21.63 -10.13 -6.24
#